data_AF-A0A442SH82-F1
#
_entry.id   AF-A0A442SH82-F1
#
_cell.length_a   1.000
_cell.length_b   1.000
_cell.length_c   1.000
_cell.angle_alpha   90.00
_cell.angle_beta   90.00
_cell.angle_gamma   90.00
#
_symmetry.space_group_name_H-M   'P 1'
#
loop_
_entity.id
_entity.type
_entity.pdbx_description
1 polymer ?
#
loop_
_entity_poly.entity_id
_entity_poly.type
_entity_poly.pdbx_seq_one_letter_code
_entity_poly.pdbx_strand_id
1 'polypeptide(L)' 'MSNQFAMRCPECGDDAHIQVAALVWVKLVSDGTDADGDHEWDDESPCRCNSCDYTAKVINFTEGE' A
#
# COMPACT_ATOMS: atom_id res chain seq x y z
N MET A 1 -2.35 3.10 -18.01
CA MET A 1 -2.06 4.29 -17.19
C MET A 1 -1.54 3.75 -15.88
N SER A 2 -0.32 4.12 -15.50
CA SER A 2 0.24 3.80 -14.18
C SER A 2 -0.63 4.42 -13.09
N ASN A 3 -0.65 3.83 -11.90
CA ASN A 3 -1.30 4.45 -10.73
C ASN A 3 -0.74 5.87 -10.49
N GLN A 4 -1.50 6.70 -9.76
CA GLN A 4 -1.15 8.12 -9.54
C GLN A 4 0.19 8.34 -8.80
N PHE A 5 0.76 7.28 -8.21
CA PHE A 5 2.01 7.31 -7.46
C PHE A 5 3.20 6.75 -8.26
N ALA A 6 3.00 6.43 -9.55
CA ALA A 6 4.00 5.83 -10.43
C ALA A 6 4.64 4.54 -9.87
N MET A 7 3.93 3.83 -8.98
CA MET A 7 4.44 2.59 -8.39
C MET A 7 4.36 1.44 -9.38
N ARG A 8 5.34 0.55 -9.32
CA ARG A 8 5.40 -0.67 -10.12
C ARG A 8 5.98 -1.81 -9.29
N CYS A 9 5.45 -3.02 -9.44
CA CYS A 9 6.05 -4.19 -8.84
C CYS A 9 7.45 -4.43 -9.46
N PRO A 10 8.53 -4.50 -8.65
CA PRO A 10 9.88 -4.68 -9.17
C PRO A 10 10.11 -6.08 -9.79
N GLU A 11 9.30 -7.08 -9.41
CA GLU A 11 9.44 -8.46 -9.89
C GLU A 11 8.70 -8.73 -11.21
N CYS A 12 7.44 -8.27 -11.33
CA CYS A 12 6.60 -8.60 -12.49
C CYS A 12 6.21 -7.39 -13.36
N GLY A 13 6.53 -6.17 -12.92
CA GLY A 13 6.22 -4.95 -13.65
C GLY A 13 4.75 -4.51 -13.61
N ASP A 14 3.88 -5.23 -12.89
CA ASP A 14 2.48 -4.86 -12.74
C ASP A 14 2.33 -3.56 -11.91
N ASP A 15 1.52 -2.63 -12.39
CA ASP A 15 1.24 -1.32 -11.79
C ASP A 15 -0.24 -1.10 -11.40
N ALA A 16 -1.09 -2.10 -11.63
CA ALA A 16 -2.53 -2.06 -11.38
C ALA A 16 -2.96 -2.86 -10.14
N HIS A 17 -2.18 -3.86 -9.75
CA HIS A 17 -2.51 -4.78 -8.64
C HIS A 17 -1.59 -4.59 -7.42
N ILE A 18 -1.34 -3.33 -7.06
CA ILE A 18 -0.50 -2.97 -5.91
C ILE A 18 -1.40 -2.60 -4.71
N GLN A 19 -1.10 -3.16 -3.54
CA GLN A 19 -1.75 -2.84 -2.27
C GLN A 19 -0.73 -2.28 -1.29
N VAL A 20 -1.06 -1.17 -0.63
CA VAL A 20 -0.26 -0.56 0.44
C VAL A 20 -1.01 -0.69 1.76
N ALA A 21 -0.32 -1.12 2.81
CA ALA A 21 -0.85 -1.10 4.16
C ALA A 21 -0.76 0.33 4.72
N ALA A 22 -1.92 0.90 5.05
CA ALA A 22 -2.02 2.20 5.69
C ALA A 22 -2.17 2.07 7.21
N LEU A 23 -1.58 3.01 7.94
CA LEU A 23 -1.90 3.29 9.33
C LEU A 23 -3.17 4.13 9.36
N VAL A 24 -4.14 3.70 10.17
CA VAL A 24 -5.38 4.43 10.40
C VAL A 24 -5.62 4.53 11.90
N TRP A 25 -6.21 5.64 12.32
CA TRP A 25 -6.83 5.69 13.64
C TRP A 25 -8.18 4.97 13.57
N VAL A 26 -8.45 4.13 14.56
CA VAL A 26 -9.73 3.42 14.66
C VAL A 26 -10.40 3.76 15.98
N LYS A 27 -11.71 3.99 15.93
CA LYS A 27 -12.58 4.05 17.10
C LYS A 27 -12.87 2.64 17.55
N LEU A 28 -12.71 2.38 18.85
CA LEU A 28 -13.18 1.15 19.46
C LEU A 28 -14.69 1.28 19.75
N VAL A 29 -15.49 0.35 19.23
CA VAL A 29 -16.94 0.30 19.43
C VAL A 29 -17.34 -1.04 20.06
N SER A 30 -18.59 -1.15 20.52
CA SER A 30 -19.05 -2.32 21.30
C SER A 30 -18.92 -3.66 20.57
N ASP A 31 -18.94 -3.66 19.24
CA ASP A 31 -18.91 -4.84 18.38
C ASP A 31 -17.66 -4.89 17.47
N GLY A 32 -16.67 -4.04 17.71
CA GLY A 32 -15.41 -4.07 16.95
C GLY A 32 -14.71 -2.72 16.85
N THR A 33 -14.35 -2.35 15.62
CA THR A 33 -13.62 -1.12 15.32
C THR A 33 -14.23 -0.42 14.12
N ASP A 34 -14.26 0.91 14.16
CA ASP A 34 -14.67 1.75 13.05
C ASP A 34 -13.49 2.65 12.64
N ALA A 35 -13.16 2.71 11.35
CA ALA A 35 -12.03 3.51 10.89
C ALA A 35 -12.40 5.00 10.93
N ASP A 36 -11.52 5.83 11.49
CA ASP A 36 -11.76 7.26 11.65
C ASP A 36 -10.63 8.08 11.01
N GLY A 37 -11.00 8.96 10.08
CA GLY A 37 -10.07 9.89 9.44
C GLY A 37 -9.39 9.36 8.17
N ASP A 38 -8.19 9.89 7.92
CA ASP A 38 -7.42 9.62 6.71
C ASP A 38 -6.63 8.30 6.79
N HIS A 39 -6.26 7.77 5.63
CA HIS A 39 -5.44 6.58 5.50
C HIS A 39 -4.00 6.99 5.19
N GLU A 40 -3.14 6.97 6.20
CA GLU A 40 -1.75 7.40 6.08
C GLU A 40 -0.84 6.22 5.76
N TRP A 41 0.08 6.41 4.82
CA TRP A 41 1.15 5.46 4.53
C TRP A 41 2.39 6.22 4.08
N ASP A 42 3.55 5.62 4.27
CA ASP A 42 4.84 6.19 3.92
C ASP A 42 5.71 5.17 3.19
N ASP A 43 6.96 5.55 2.91
CA ASP A 43 7.95 4.72 2.21
C ASP A 43 8.27 3.41 2.95
N GLU A 44 8.05 3.37 4.25
CA GLU A 44 8.33 2.22 5.12
C GLU A 44 7.10 1.32 5.29
N SER A 45 5.91 1.77 4.89
CA SER A 45 4.68 0.98 4.89
C SER A 45 4.83 -0.33 4.10
N PRO A 46 4.26 -1.45 4.57
CA PRO A 46 4.19 -2.69 3.80
C PRO A 46 3.43 -2.50 2.48
N CYS A 47 3.94 -3.13 1.43
CA CYS A 47 3.40 -3.10 0.08
C CYS A 47 3.42 -4.51 -0.54
N ARG A 48 2.35 -4.87 -1.25
CA ARG A 48 2.19 -6.18 -1.88
C ARG A 48 1.72 -6.03 -3.33
N CYS A 49 2.31 -6.82 -4.22
CA CYS A 49 1.76 -7.08 -5.55
C CYS A 49 0.82 -8.29 -5.51
N ASN A 50 -0.44 -8.12 -5.89
CA ASN A 50 -1.43 -9.21 -5.94
C ASN A 50 -1.34 -10.06 -7.22
N SER A 51 -0.48 -9.70 -8.18
CA SER A 51 -0.28 -10.48 -9.41
C SER A 51 0.79 -11.54 -9.28
N CYS A 52 1.86 -11.28 -8.51
CA CYS A 52 2.97 -12.23 -8.31
C CYS A 52 3.30 -12.53 -6.83
N ASP A 53 2.49 -12.03 -5.90
CA ASP A 53 2.65 -12.17 -4.44
C ASP A 53 3.93 -11.57 -3.84
N TYR A 54 4.73 -10.83 -4.62
CA TYR A 54 5.88 -10.11 -4.10
C TYR A 54 5.47 -9.08 -3.03
N THR A 55 6.18 -9.10 -1.91
CA THR A 55 5.90 -8.24 -0.74
C THR A 55 7.19 -7.56 -0.30
N ALA A 56 7.16 -6.23 -0.15
CA ALA A 56 8.27 -5.42 0.35
C ALA A 56 7.74 -4.13 1.00
N LYS A 57 8.60 -3.14 1.24
CA LYS A 57 8.15 -1.78 1.62
C LYS A 57 7.79 -0.96 0.41
N VAL A 58 6.94 0.06 0.57
CA VAL A 58 6.54 1.03 -0.47
C VAL A 58 7.73 1.56 -1.26
N ILE A 59 8.84 1.93 -0.60
CA ILE A 59 10.04 2.47 -1.26
C ILE A 59 10.64 1.53 -2.31
N ASN A 60 10.38 0.22 -2.23
CA ASN A 60 10.87 -0.75 -3.21
C ASN A 60 9.96 -0.86 -4.45
N PHE A 61 8.80 -0.22 -4.44
CA PHE A 61 7.85 -0.16 -5.55
C PHE A 61 7.88 1.20 -6.26
N THR A 62 8.51 2.20 -5.66
CA THR A 62 8.77 3.51 -6.27
C THR A 62 10.13 3.45 -6.95
N GLU A 63 10.18 3.70 -8.27
CA GLU A 63 11.47 3.98 -8.91
C GLU A 63 12.02 5.28 -8.29
N GLY A 64 13.25 5.24 -7.75
CA GLY A 64 13.86 6.40 -7.09
C GLY A 64 13.88 7.61 -8.02
N GLU A 65 13.62 8.80 -7.45
CA GLU A 65 13.61 10.10 -8.14
C GLU A 65 14.84 10.37 -9.02
#